data_AF-A0A2U1LBP2-F1
#
_entry.id   AF-A0A2U1LBP2-F1
#
_cell.length_a   1.000
_cell.length_b   1.000
_cell.length_c   1.000
_cell.angle_alpha   90.00
_cell.angle_beta   90.00
_cell.angle_gamma   90.00
#
_symmetry.space_group_name_H-M   'P 1'
#
loop_
_entity.id
_entity.type
_entity.pdbx_description
1 polymer ?
#
loop_
_entity_poly.entity_id
_entity_poly.type
_entity_poly.pdbx_seq_one_letter_code
_entity_poly.pdbx_strand_id
1 'polypeptide(L)'
;MVGTKMWSIRQSKDDFNVQELYANEPDLFSIKVHYGGKFTDRPDRMYEGGYFGFVDIVDVDEFSVHEMDAMVEELGNDGHSIMFYHFLIPSESLDNGLQPLACDKDVLNMCKYVRLGHKLLNVYVEHGRTNRDLYYALLISPNKKKRCVIEEIEEDYRQWIIVCWGKSIPN
;
A
#
# COMPACT_ATOMS: atom_id res chain seq x y z
N MET A 1 14.99 -3.73 -21.10
CA MET A 1 14.80 -2.29 -20.89
C MET A 1 14.34 -2.16 -19.44
N VAL A 2 15.18 -1.62 -18.56
CA VAL A 2 14.79 -1.42 -17.16
C VAL A 2 13.81 -0.24 -17.19
N GLY A 3 12.54 -0.49 -16.86
CA GLY A 3 11.56 0.58 -16.73
C GLY A 3 12.10 1.63 -15.77
N THR A 4 12.11 2.89 -16.19
CA THR A 4 12.56 3.99 -15.35
C THR A 4 11.67 4.02 -14.12
N LYS A 5 12.24 3.70 -12.97
CA LYS A 5 11.56 3.77 -11.68
C LYS A 5 11.18 5.23 -11.41
N MET A 6 9.88 5.52 -11.32
CA MET A 6 9.34 6.89 -11.22
C MET A 6 9.10 7.33 -9.77
N TRP A 7 9.94 6.84 -8.85
CA TRP A 7 9.98 7.27 -7.45
C TRP A 7 11.34 6.92 -6.85
N SER A 8 11.76 7.67 -5.83
CA SER A 8 13.03 7.46 -5.14
C SER A 8 12.88 7.46 -3.64
N ILE A 9 13.55 6.53 -2.95
CA ILE A 9 13.66 6.58 -1.49
C ILE A 9 14.65 7.66 -1.11
N ARG A 10 14.24 8.52 -0.18
CA ARG A 10 15.10 9.56 0.38
C ARG A 10 16.10 8.94 1.35
N GLN A 11 17.39 9.22 1.16
CA GLN A 11 18.45 8.76 2.08
C GLN A 11 18.47 9.58 3.38
N SER A 12 18.17 10.87 3.31
CA SER A 12 18.04 11.72 4.49
C SER A 12 16.64 11.62 5.10
N LYS A 13 16.57 11.75 6.43
CA LYS A 13 15.30 11.89 7.17
C LYS A 13 14.94 13.35 7.45
N ASP A 14 15.70 14.29 6.90
CA ASP A 14 15.44 15.72 7.08
C ASP A 14 14.12 16.12 6.40
N ASP A 15 13.33 16.91 7.13
CA ASP A 15 12.16 17.57 6.57
C ASP A 15 12.64 18.76 5.73
N PHE A 16 12.36 18.70 4.42
CA PHE A 16 12.48 19.85 3.54
C PHE A 16 11.09 20.28 3.05
N ASN A 17 11.00 21.53 2.60
CA ASN A 17 9.75 22.11 2.14
C ASN A 17 9.33 21.51 0.79
N VAL A 18 8.67 20.34 0.81
CA VAL A 18 8.18 19.68 -0.41
C VAL A 18 7.15 20.52 -1.17
N GLN A 19 6.47 21.45 -0.49
CA GLN A 19 5.53 22.36 -1.11
C GLN A 19 6.24 23.32 -2.07
N GLU A 20 7.41 23.82 -1.66
CA GLU A 20 8.25 24.67 -2.49
C GLU A 20 8.95 23.86 -3.58
N LEU A 21 9.40 22.64 -3.27
CA LEU A 21 10.04 21.76 -4.25
C LEU A 21 9.11 21.44 -5.43
N TYR A 22 7.85 21.11 -5.16
CA TYR A 22 6.87 20.73 -6.19
C TYR A 22 5.90 21.87 -6.56
N ALA A 23 6.25 23.13 -6.28
CA ALA A 23 5.38 24.27 -6.55
C ALA A 23 4.97 24.38 -8.03
N ASN A 24 5.87 23.98 -8.94
CA ASN A 24 5.65 23.98 -10.39
C ASN A 24 5.28 22.61 -10.96
N GLU A 25 5.20 21.58 -10.12
CA GLU A 25 4.98 20.19 -10.52
C GLU A 25 3.67 19.70 -9.90
N PRO A 26 2.50 20.02 -10.50
CA PRO A 26 1.19 19.79 -9.89
C PRO A 26 0.91 18.30 -9.61
N ASP A 27 1.46 17.41 -10.44
CA ASP A 27 1.21 15.97 -10.39
C ASP A 27 2.25 15.21 -9.56
N LEU A 28 3.33 15.88 -9.11
CA LEU A 28 4.33 15.28 -8.24
C LEU A 28 4.03 15.53 -6.75
N PHE A 29 4.33 14.53 -5.93
CA PHE A 29 4.23 14.58 -4.48
C PHE A 29 5.25 13.64 -3.81
N SER A 30 5.33 13.75 -2.49
CA SER A 30 6.10 12.85 -1.64
C SER A 30 5.19 12.08 -0.68
N ILE A 31 5.60 10.86 -0.34
CA ILE A 31 4.91 10.00 0.62
C ILE A 31 5.83 9.76 1.82
N LYS A 32 5.32 10.03 3.02
CA LYS A 32 5.91 9.56 4.26
C LYS A 32 5.29 8.22 4.62
N VAL A 33 6.06 7.15 4.46
CA VAL A 33 5.63 5.78 4.70
C VAL A 33 6.01 5.38 6.12
N HIS A 34 5.03 5.02 6.94
CA HIS A 34 5.20 4.48 8.29
C HIS A 34 5.01 2.97 8.24
N TYR A 35 6.01 2.18 8.65
CA TYR A 35 6.00 0.73 8.51
C TYR A 35 6.61 0.02 9.73
N GLY A 36 6.31 -1.27 9.89
CA GLY A 36 6.87 -2.10 10.98
C GLY A 36 6.28 -1.81 12.38
N GLY A 37 5.35 -0.87 12.47
CA GLY A 37 4.63 -0.55 13.70
C GLY A 37 3.23 -1.15 13.73
N LYS A 38 2.44 -0.70 14.71
CA LYS A 38 1.04 -1.07 14.88
C LYS A 38 0.20 0.13 15.31
N PHE A 39 -1.07 0.13 14.95
CA PHE A 39 -2.02 1.09 15.50
C PHE A 39 -2.40 0.73 16.93
N THR A 40 -2.55 1.73 17.79
CA THR A 40 -3.22 1.58 19.09
C THR A 40 -4.74 1.64 18.94
N ASP A 41 -5.44 1.18 19.98
CA ASP A 41 -6.89 1.28 20.03
C ASP A 41 -7.34 2.74 20.18
N ARG A 42 -8.59 3.01 19.80
CA ARG A 42 -9.22 4.32 20.02
C ARG A 42 -9.67 4.46 21.48
N PRO A 43 -9.80 5.69 22.01
CA PRO A 43 -9.46 6.98 21.39
C PRO A 43 -7.96 7.28 21.41
N ASP A 44 -7.54 8.34 20.69
CA ASP A 44 -6.15 8.80 20.59
C ASP A 44 -5.24 7.75 19.94
N ARG A 45 -5.72 7.18 18.82
CA ARG A 45 -4.93 6.22 18.04
C ARG A 45 -3.57 6.81 17.66
N MET A 46 -2.53 6.03 17.89
CA MET A 46 -1.14 6.29 17.51
C MET A 46 -0.61 5.13 16.69
N TYR A 47 0.47 5.38 15.96
CA TYR A 47 1.24 4.33 15.30
C TYR A 47 2.53 4.09 16.09
N GLU A 48 2.58 2.97 16.83
CA GLU A 48 3.66 2.68 17.78
C GLU A 48 4.65 1.64 17.26
N GLY A 49 5.92 1.81 17.64
CA GLY A 49 6.99 0.83 17.38
C GLY A 49 7.41 0.70 15.92
N GLY A 50 6.96 1.62 15.05
CA GLY A 50 7.29 1.61 13.63
C GLY A 50 8.47 2.50 13.25
N TYR A 51 8.95 2.27 12.04
CA TYR A 51 9.90 3.11 11.33
C TYR A 51 9.15 3.99 10.33
N PHE A 52 9.85 4.99 9.79
CA PHE A 52 9.36 5.73 8.65
C PHE A 52 10.47 6.00 7.63
N GLY A 53 10.05 6.15 6.38
CA GLY A 53 10.87 6.61 5.27
C GLY A 53 10.10 7.58 4.39
N PHE A 54 10.82 8.32 3.56
CA PHE A 54 10.23 9.21 2.56
C PHE A 54 10.45 8.64 1.18
N VAL A 55 9.41 8.67 0.37
CA VAL A 55 9.44 8.37 -1.05
C VAL A 55 9.12 9.66 -1.80
N ASP A 56 10.01 10.07 -2.68
CA ASP A 56 9.95 11.34 -3.42
C ASP A 56 9.71 11.11 -4.91
N ILE A 57 9.29 12.18 -5.60
CA ILE A 57 9.05 12.22 -7.05
C ILE A 57 7.93 11.26 -7.46
N VAL A 58 6.93 11.06 -6.59
CA VAL A 58 5.79 10.20 -6.90
C VAL A 58 4.84 10.96 -7.81
N ASP A 59 4.55 10.41 -8.99
CA ASP A 59 3.58 10.95 -9.93
C ASP A 59 2.17 10.40 -9.64
N VAL A 60 1.19 11.29 -9.61
CA VAL A 60 -0.22 10.98 -9.35
C VAL A 60 -0.84 10.02 -10.36
N ASP A 61 -0.43 10.07 -11.63
CA ASP A 61 -1.01 9.27 -12.70
C ASP A 61 -0.35 7.88 -12.82
N GLU A 62 0.88 7.73 -12.32
CA GLU A 62 1.61 6.44 -12.28
C GLU A 62 1.49 5.72 -10.93
N PHE A 63 1.12 6.44 -9.86
CA PHE A 63 0.99 5.84 -8.53
C PHE A 63 -0.11 4.78 -8.48
N SER A 64 0.22 3.60 -7.93
CA SER A 64 -0.72 2.50 -7.71
C SER A 64 -0.39 1.73 -6.44
N VAL A 65 -1.28 0.82 -6.03
CA VAL A 65 -1.04 -0.07 -4.88
C VAL A 65 0.17 -0.97 -5.13
N HIS A 66 0.43 -1.39 -6.38
CA HIS A 66 1.61 -2.20 -6.72
C HIS A 66 2.91 -1.40 -6.55
N GLU A 67 2.90 -0.11 -6.88
CA GLU A 67 4.05 0.77 -6.61
C GLU A 67 4.26 0.94 -5.10
N MET A 68 3.17 1.01 -4.32
CA MET A 68 3.24 1.03 -2.86
C MET A 68 3.90 -0.24 -2.29
N ASP A 69 3.56 -1.43 -2.82
CA ASP A 69 4.23 -2.69 -2.44
C ASP A 69 5.74 -2.59 -2.66
N ALA A 70 6.16 -2.17 -3.87
CA ALA A 70 7.57 -2.03 -4.23
C ALA A 70 8.31 -1.00 -3.37
N MET A 71 7.66 0.12 -3.03
CA MET A 71 8.21 1.14 -2.12
C MET A 71 8.47 0.59 -0.72
N VAL A 72 7.55 -0.21 -0.18
CA VAL A 72 7.67 -0.80 1.17
C VAL A 72 8.71 -1.91 1.21
N GLU A 73 8.80 -2.72 0.16
CA GLU A 73 9.85 -3.73 0.00
C GLU A 73 11.23 -3.07 0.01
N GLU A 74 11.44 -2.00 -0.75
CA GLU A 74 12.74 -1.33 -0.82
C GLU A 74 13.07 -0.52 0.45
N LEU A 75 12.06 -0.10 1.22
CA LEU A 75 12.26 0.45 2.57
C LEU A 75 12.75 -0.61 3.58
N GLY A 76 12.78 -1.88 3.19
CA GLY A 76 13.33 -2.97 3.98
C GLY A 76 12.30 -3.82 4.72
N ASN A 77 11.02 -3.73 4.33
CA ASN A 77 10.02 -4.68 4.80
C ASN A 77 10.08 -5.94 3.93
N ASP A 78 10.16 -7.11 4.55
CA ASP A 78 10.55 -8.36 3.90
C ASP A 78 9.49 -8.97 2.95
N GLY A 79 8.39 -8.27 2.62
CA GLY A 79 7.37 -8.71 1.66
C GLY A 79 6.65 -10.03 2.02
N HIS A 80 7.01 -10.66 3.14
CA HIS A 80 6.56 -11.99 3.54
C HIS A 80 5.25 -11.97 4.34
N SER A 81 4.73 -10.79 4.64
CA SER A 81 3.50 -10.60 5.40
C SER A 81 2.43 -9.92 4.56
N ILE A 82 1.16 -10.27 4.80
CA ILE A 82 0.03 -9.54 4.22
C ILE A 82 0.06 -8.10 4.74
N MET A 83 0.16 -7.12 3.87
CA MET A 83 0.21 -5.70 4.21
C MET A 83 -1.11 -5.01 3.86
N PHE A 84 -1.58 -4.15 4.75
CA PHE A 84 -2.71 -3.27 4.50
C PHE A 84 -2.23 -1.82 4.54
N TYR A 85 -2.46 -1.09 3.45
CA TYR A 85 -2.08 0.31 3.35
C TYR A 85 -3.23 1.22 3.75
N HIS A 86 -2.89 2.25 4.52
CA HIS A 86 -3.83 3.27 4.93
C HIS A 86 -3.21 4.64 4.74
N PHE A 87 -3.86 5.55 4.02
CA PHE A 87 -3.41 6.93 3.95
C PHE A 87 -4.16 7.78 4.99
N LEU A 88 -3.48 8.78 5.52
CA LEU A 88 -4.08 9.77 6.41
C LEU A 88 -4.51 10.99 5.60
N ILE A 89 -5.78 11.36 5.71
CA ILE A 89 -6.30 12.62 5.17
C ILE A 89 -5.47 13.77 5.75
N PRO A 90 -4.93 14.67 4.92
CA PRO A 90 -4.17 15.82 5.41
C PRO A 90 -4.97 16.62 6.45
N SER A 91 -4.29 17.07 7.51
CA SER A 91 -4.87 17.85 8.61
C SER A 91 -5.86 17.11 9.53
N GLU A 92 -6.11 15.82 9.31
CA GLU A 92 -6.94 14.99 10.19
C GLU A 92 -6.11 14.17 11.19
N SER A 93 -6.77 13.68 12.24
CA SER A 93 -6.15 12.77 13.22
C SER A 93 -6.20 11.32 12.76
N LEU A 94 -5.36 10.45 13.34
CA LEU A 94 -5.41 9.00 13.08
C LEU A 94 -6.73 8.34 13.46
N ASP A 95 -7.51 8.96 14.34
CA ASP A 95 -8.83 8.47 14.71
C ASP A 95 -9.85 8.64 13.58
N ASN A 96 -9.83 9.77 12.89
CA ASN A 96 -10.89 10.16 11.94
C ASN A 96 -10.43 10.17 10.47
N GLY A 97 -9.16 10.45 10.23
CA GLY A 97 -8.61 10.68 8.89
C GLY A 97 -8.01 9.46 8.22
N LEU A 98 -7.96 8.30 8.89
CA LEU A 98 -7.35 7.11 8.32
C LEU A 98 -8.29 6.47 7.29
N GLN A 99 -7.81 6.34 6.05
CA GLN A 99 -8.55 5.78 4.91
C GLN A 99 -7.77 4.61 4.29
N PRO A 100 -8.45 3.55 3.83
CA PRO A 100 -7.78 2.41 3.20
C PRO A 100 -7.18 2.81 1.84
N LEU A 101 -6.14 2.09 1.44
CA LEU A 101 -5.51 2.16 0.12
C LEU A 101 -5.35 0.75 -0.44
N ALA A 102 -6.45 0.16 -0.94
CA ALA A 102 -6.48 -1.24 -1.37
C ALA A 102 -6.82 -1.42 -2.87
N CYS A 103 -7.38 -0.40 -3.51
CA CYS A 103 -7.77 -0.45 -4.91
C CYS A 103 -7.60 0.91 -5.62
N ASP A 104 -7.74 0.91 -6.94
CA ASP A 104 -7.63 2.12 -7.77
C ASP A 104 -8.58 3.24 -7.33
N LYS A 105 -9.77 2.89 -6.83
CA LYS A 105 -10.70 3.90 -6.31
C LYS A 105 -10.14 4.63 -5.10
N ASP A 106 -9.42 3.93 -4.23
CA ASP A 106 -8.79 4.50 -3.05
C ASP A 106 -7.59 5.36 -3.44
N VAL A 107 -6.79 4.88 -4.40
CA VAL A 107 -5.69 5.65 -5.02
C VAL A 107 -6.23 6.96 -5.60
N LEU A 108 -7.29 6.90 -6.41
CA LEU A 108 -7.93 8.08 -6.97
C LEU A 108 -8.43 9.02 -5.86
N ASN A 109 -8.90 8.49 -4.74
CA ASN A 109 -9.33 9.30 -3.61
C ASN A 109 -8.15 10.01 -2.93
N MET A 110 -7.03 9.31 -2.75
CA MET A 110 -5.78 9.87 -2.23
C MET A 110 -5.25 10.97 -3.16
N CYS A 111 -5.22 10.73 -4.46
CA CYS A 111 -4.72 11.65 -5.47
C CYS A 111 -5.53 12.96 -5.56
N LYS A 112 -6.78 13.00 -5.09
CA LYS A 112 -7.54 14.25 -4.96
C LYS A 112 -6.83 15.24 -4.05
N TYR A 113 -6.25 14.77 -2.94
CA TYR A 113 -5.55 15.63 -2.00
C TYR A 113 -4.28 16.21 -2.60
N VAL A 114 -3.58 15.44 -3.44
CA VAL A 114 -2.42 15.94 -4.19
C VAL A 114 -2.82 17.08 -5.12
N ARG A 115 -3.91 16.90 -5.88
CA ARG A 115 -4.47 17.92 -6.77
C ARG A 115 -5.03 19.15 -6.04
N LEU A 116 -5.39 19.02 -4.76
CA LEU A 116 -5.76 20.14 -3.88
C LEU A 116 -4.55 20.91 -3.33
N GLY A 117 -3.32 20.46 -3.63
CA GLY A 117 -2.08 21.12 -3.21
C GLY A 117 -1.37 20.44 -2.03
N HIS A 118 -1.78 19.25 -1.60
CA HIS A 118 -1.06 18.51 -0.57
C HIS A 118 0.10 17.72 -1.18
N LYS A 119 1.32 18.26 -1.04
CA LYS A 119 2.54 17.68 -1.60
C LYS A 119 3.24 16.63 -0.71
N LEU A 120 2.79 16.48 0.53
CA LEU A 120 3.23 15.43 1.45
C LEU A 120 2.02 14.67 1.97
N LEU A 121 1.97 13.37 1.72
CA LEU A 121 0.96 12.48 2.27
C LEU A 121 1.58 11.48 3.23
N ASN A 122 0.83 11.07 4.26
CA ASN A 122 1.26 10.04 5.20
C ASN A 122 0.54 8.73 4.86
N VAL A 123 1.31 7.66 4.66
CA VAL A 123 0.81 6.31 4.44
C VAL A 123 1.34 5.42 5.55
N TYR A 124 0.45 4.60 6.11
CA TYR A 124 0.73 3.70 7.21
C TYR A 124 0.52 2.27 6.74
N VAL A 125 1.50 1.42 7.05
CA VAL A 125 1.46 -0.01 6.77
C VAL A 125 1.00 -0.73 8.02
N GLU A 126 -0.13 -1.40 7.91
CA GLU A 126 -0.60 -2.33 8.93
C GLU A 126 -0.25 -3.75 8.50
N HIS A 127 0.50 -4.45 9.33
CA HIS A 127 0.83 -5.85 9.10
C HIS A 127 -0.36 -6.71 9.50
N GLY A 128 -0.99 -7.33 8.49
CA GLY A 128 -1.86 -8.45 8.72
C GLY A 128 -1.09 -9.52 9.46
N ARG A 129 -1.68 -10.06 10.53
CA ARG A 129 -1.17 -11.29 11.13
C ARG A 129 -1.25 -12.38 10.07
N THR A 130 -0.17 -12.60 9.33
CA THR A 130 0.03 -13.85 8.61
C THR A 130 0.28 -14.89 9.69
N ASN A 131 -0.79 -15.34 10.34
CA ASN A 131 -0.68 -16.55 11.12
C ASN A 131 -0.22 -17.59 10.09
N ARG A 132 0.97 -18.15 10.27
CA ARG A 132 1.45 -19.22 9.41
C ARG A 132 0.40 -20.34 9.34
N ASP A 133 -0.35 -20.50 10.44
CA ASP A 133 -1.52 -21.37 10.55
C ASP A 133 -2.69 -20.95 9.67
N LEU A 134 -2.91 -19.67 9.35
CA LEU A 134 -3.97 -19.23 8.43
C LEU A 134 -3.63 -19.51 6.98
N TYR A 135 -2.38 -19.34 6.57
CA TYR A 135 -1.90 -19.73 5.23
C TYR A 135 -2.00 -21.25 5.05
N TYR A 136 -1.49 -22.03 6.02
CA TYR A 136 -1.64 -23.48 6.03
C TYR A 136 -3.11 -23.93 6.20
N ALA A 137 -3.93 -23.26 7.01
CA ALA A 137 -5.34 -23.62 7.18
C ALA A 137 -6.19 -23.27 5.96
N LEU A 138 -5.89 -22.19 5.22
CA LEU A 138 -6.57 -21.91 3.94
C LEU A 138 -6.20 -22.93 2.87
N LEU A 139 -4.92 -23.32 2.80
CA LEU A 139 -4.42 -24.28 1.80
C LEU A 139 -4.76 -25.74 2.14
N ILE A 140 -4.92 -26.08 3.43
CA ILE A 140 -5.12 -27.47 3.92
C ILE A 140 -6.54 -27.68 4.47
N SER A 141 -7.46 -26.70 4.38
CA SER A 141 -8.84 -26.90 4.85
C SER A 141 -9.54 -28.02 4.08
N PRO A 142 -9.96 -29.13 4.72
CA PRO A 142 -10.53 -30.28 4.00
C PRO A 142 -11.93 -30.02 3.42
N ASN A 143 -12.52 -28.84 3.66
CA ASN A 143 -13.97 -28.71 3.63
C ASN A 143 -14.53 -27.47 2.95
N LYS A 144 -13.99 -27.12 1.77
CA LYS A 144 -14.82 -26.52 0.72
C LYS A 144 -14.62 -27.29 -0.57
N LYS A 145 -15.62 -28.09 -0.94
CA LYS A 145 -15.82 -28.58 -2.30
C LYS A 145 -15.91 -27.36 -3.24
N LYS A 146 -14.78 -26.94 -3.77
CA LYS A 146 -14.70 -26.27 -5.06
C LYS A 146 -13.76 -27.14 -5.88
N ARG A 147 -14.28 -27.61 -7.00
CA ARG A 147 -13.56 -28.45 -7.95
C ARG A 147 -12.45 -27.60 -8.57
N CYS A 148 -11.29 -27.57 -7.94
CA CYS A 148 -10.08 -27.01 -8.53
C CYS A 148 -9.38 -28.17 -9.26
N VAL A 149 -9.23 -28.04 -10.57
CA VAL A 149 -8.33 -28.90 -11.33
C VAL A 149 -6.93 -28.35 -11.08
N ILE A 150 -6.06 -29.17 -10.51
CA ILE A 150 -4.63 -28.85 -10.38
C ILE A 150 -4.01 -29.36 -11.68
N GLU A 151 -3.73 -28.45 -12.60
CA GLU A 151 -2.76 -28.70 -13.67
C GLU A 151 -1.39 -28.26 -13.13
N GLU A 152 -0.40 -29.15 -13.24
CA GLU A 152 0.98 -28.85 -12.91
C GLU A 152 1.47 -27.80 -13.92
N ILE A 153 1.54 -26.55 -13.47
CA ILE A 153 2.02 -25.45 -14.31
C ILE A 153 3.54 -25.45 -14.17
N GLU A 154 4.25 -25.62 -15.27
CA GLU A 154 5.70 -25.41 -15.34
C GLU A 154 6.03 -24.03 -14.75
N GLU A 155 7.14 -23.97 -13.98
CA GLU A 155 7.51 -22.94 -12.98
C GLU A 155 7.62 -21.47 -13.45
N ASP A 156 7.12 -21.10 -14.62
CA ASP A 156 7.44 -19.84 -15.29
C ASP A 156 6.32 -18.78 -15.31
N TYR A 157 5.30 -18.91 -14.47
CA TYR A 157 4.20 -17.92 -14.38
C TYR A 157 3.95 -17.44 -12.95
N ARG A 158 4.95 -16.77 -12.36
CA ARG A 158 4.78 -15.92 -11.15
C ARG A 158 4.23 -14.53 -11.47
N GLN A 159 3.47 -14.39 -12.54
CA GLN A 159 2.97 -13.10 -12.99
C GLN A 159 1.47 -13.21 -13.25
N TRP A 160 0.67 -12.56 -12.39
CA TRP A 160 -0.79 -12.40 -12.46
C TRP A 160 -1.55 -13.71 -12.17
N ILE A 161 -2.47 -13.77 -11.21
CA ILE A 161 -3.85 -13.35 -11.42
C ILE A 161 -4.56 -13.25 -10.06
N ILE A 162 -5.07 -12.04 -9.76
CA ILE A 162 -6.27 -11.86 -8.94
C ILE A 162 -7.45 -11.90 -9.93
N VAL A 163 -8.38 -12.86 -9.78
CA VAL A 163 -9.74 -12.74 -10.37
C VAL A 163 -10.74 -12.68 -9.23
N CYS A 164 -11.14 -11.46 -8.90
CA CYS A 164 -12.50 -11.24 -8.40
C CYS A 164 -13.47 -11.51 -9.54
N TRP A 165 -14.61 -12.15 -9.26
CA TRP A 165 -15.93 -11.69 -9.71
C TRP A 165 -17.05 -12.50 -9.04
N GLY A 166 -17.97 -11.79 -8.40
CA GLY A 166 -19.32 -12.25 -8.20
C GLY A 166 -20.14 -11.95 -9.46
N LYS A 167 -20.69 -12.99 -10.09
CA LYS A 167 -21.98 -12.92 -10.78
C LYS A 167 -22.76 -14.21 -10.55
N SER A 168 -24.00 -14.01 -10.13
CA SER A 168 -25.10 -14.98 -10.09
C SER A 168 -25.26 -15.71 -11.42
N ILE A 169 -25.46 -17.03 -11.37
CA ILE A 169 -25.99 -17.83 -12.47
C ILE A 169 -27.41 -18.23 -12.05
N PRO A 170 -28.48 -17.83 -12.77
CA PRO A 170 -29.78 -18.47 -12.61
C PRO A 170 -29.73 -19.85 -13.29
N ASN A 171 -30.52 -20.79 -12.77
CA ASN A 171 -30.69 -22.14 -13.33
C ASN A 171 -31.07 -22.13 -14.81
#